data_AF-A0A3M1JQT6-F1
#
_entry.id   AF-A0A3M1JQT6-F1
#
_cell.length_a   1.000
_cell.length_b   1.000
_cell.length_c   1.000
_cell.angle_alpha   90.00
_cell.angle_beta   90.00
_cell.angle_gamma   90.00
#
_symmetry.space_group_name_H-M   'P 1'
#
loop_
_entity.id
_entity.type
_entity.pdbx_description
1 polymer ?
#
loop_
_entity_poly.entity_id
_entity_poly.type
_entity_poly.pdbx_seq_one_letter_code
_entity_poly.pdbx_strand_id
1 'polypeptide(L)'
;MALERGCTIGILGGGQLGRMLALAAAPLGFRCHVFDPDPKAPAKQVTAAATTATYQDEAALAAFAAAVDVVTYEFENVPAEAARLLAETVPVRPGVRALEVAQDRLNEKNFVNEAGGATAPFQA
;
A
#
# COMPACT_ATOMS: atom_id res chain seq x y z
N MET A 1 -4.39 -16.86 -3.75
CA MET A 1 -4.44 -17.01 -5.22
C MET A 1 -3.20 -16.34 -5.79
N ALA A 2 -2.52 -16.95 -6.76
CA ALA A 2 -1.42 -16.31 -7.46
C ALA A 2 -1.97 -15.31 -8.49
N LEU A 3 -1.30 -14.18 -8.70
CA LEU A 3 -1.69 -13.20 -9.73
C LEU A 3 -1.24 -13.67 -11.10
N GLU A 4 -2.09 -13.49 -12.10
CA GLU A 4 -1.78 -13.78 -13.49
C GLU A 4 -1.17 -12.56 -14.19
N ARG A 5 -0.44 -12.79 -15.28
CA ARG A 5 0.07 -11.68 -16.10
C ARG A 5 -1.12 -10.89 -16.65
N GLY A 6 -0.98 -9.56 -16.68
CA GLY A 6 -2.03 -8.63 -17.08
C GLY A 6 -2.85 -8.06 -15.91
N CYS A 7 -2.79 -8.69 -14.73
CA CYS A 7 -3.37 -8.13 -13.51
C CYS A 7 -2.80 -6.74 -13.18
N THR A 8 -3.62 -5.93 -12.52
CA THR A 8 -3.32 -4.58 -12.07
C THR A 8 -3.02 -4.58 -10.58
N ILE A 9 -1.83 -4.11 -10.22
CA ILE A 9 -1.41 -3.86 -8.84
C ILE A 9 -1.76 -2.41 -8.48
N GLY A 10 -2.61 -2.23 -7.49
CA GLY A 10 -2.86 -0.95 -6.84
C GLY A 10 -1.73 -0.59 -5.89
N ILE A 11 -1.23 0.64 -5.97
CA ILE A 11 -0.19 1.17 -5.06
C ILE A 11 -0.75 2.39 -4.34
N LEU A 12 -0.87 2.30 -3.01
CA LEU A 12 -1.16 3.45 -2.15
C LEU A 12 0.12 4.21 -1.84
N GLY A 13 0.16 5.49 -2.22
CA GLY A 13 1.37 6.30 -2.19
C GLY A 13 2.10 6.28 -3.54
N GLY A 14 2.43 7.47 -4.03
CA GLY A 14 3.02 7.66 -5.35
C GLY A 14 4.41 8.30 -5.33
N GLY A 15 5.14 8.18 -4.23
CA GLY A 15 6.52 8.63 -4.11
C GLY A 15 7.51 7.80 -4.91
N GLN A 16 8.79 7.89 -4.55
CA GLN A 16 9.85 7.16 -5.23
C GLN A 16 9.76 5.65 -5.06
N LEU A 17 9.26 5.16 -3.92
CA LEU A 17 9.15 3.72 -3.68
C LEU A 17 8.03 3.11 -4.52
N GLY A 18 6.88 3.78 -4.62
CA GLY A 18 5.79 3.40 -5.52
C GLY A 18 6.23 3.43 -6.98
N ARG A 19 7.06 4.41 -7.38
CA ARG A 19 7.66 4.47 -8.72
C ARG A 19 8.56 3.26 -8.99
N MET A 20 9.42 2.90 -8.04
CA MET A 20 10.31 1.74 -8.17
C MET A 20 9.53 0.43 -8.23
N LEU A 21 8.47 0.29 -7.42
CA LEU A 21 7.55 -0.86 -7.46
C LEU A 21 6.89 -1.00 -8.84
N ALA A 22 6.34 0.08 -9.38
CA ALA A 22 5.69 0.07 -10.69
C ALA A 22 6.67 -0.31 -11.83
N LEU A 23 7.88 0.23 -11.80
CA LEU A 23 8.93 -0.11 -12.78
C LEU A 23 9.35 -1.58 -12.69
N ALA A 24 9.40 -2.16 -11.48
CA ALA A 24 9.72 -3.58 -11.29
C ALA A 24 8.57 -4.51 -11.71
N ALA A 25 7.32 -4.05 -11.58
CA ALA A 25 6.12 -4.81 -11.96
C ALA A 25 5.98 -4.95 -13.50
N ALA A 26 6.34 -3.92 -14.25
CA ALA A 26 6.22 -3.88 -15.72
C ALA A 26 6.88 -5.08 -16.45
N PRO A 27 8.17 -5.43 -16.23
CA PRO A 27 8.80 -6.57 -16.91
C PRO A 27 8.21 -7.94 -16.51
N LEU A 28 7.49 -8.01 -15.38
CA LEU A 28 6.78 -9.22 -14.96
C LEU A 28 5.40 -9.37 -15.63
N GLY A 29 4.99 -8.37 -16.42
CA GLY A 29 3.71 -8.35 -17.14
C GLY A 29 2.54 -7.84 -16.31
N PHE A 30 2.78 -7.11 -15.22
CA PHE A 30 1.73 -6.48 -14.43
C PHE A 30 1.52 -5.02 -14.84
N ARG A 31 0.28 -4.54 -14.71
CA ARG A 31 -0.03 -3.11 -14.76
C ARG A 31 -0.01 -2.55 -13.35
N CYS A 32 0.21 -1.25 -13.21
CA CYS A 32 0.09 -0.58 -11.92
C CYS A 32 -0.89 0.59 -12.01
N HIS A 33 -1.67 0.77 -10.95
CA HIS A 33 -2.53 1.93 -10.72
C HIS A 33 -2.11 2.55 -9.38
N VAL A 34 -1.65 3.80 -9.40
CA VAL A 34 -1.27 4.50 -8.17
C VAL A 34 -2.39 5.41 -7.65
N PHE A 35 -2.57 5.46 -6.34
CA PHE A 35 -3.43 6.41 -5.66
C PHE A 35 -2.56 7.34 -4.80
N ASP A 36 -2.58 8.63 -5.09
CA ASP A 36 -1.82 9.63 -4.33
C ASP A 36 -2.46 11.02 -4.44
N PRO A 37 -2.56 11.81 -3.35
CA PRO A 37 -3.13 13.15 -3.37
C PRO A 37 -2.32 14.17 -4.19
N ASP A 38 -1.01 13.99 -4.35
CA ASP A 38 -0.17 14.89 -5.15
C ASP A 38 -0.36 14.61 -6.64
N PRO A 39 -0.92 15.54 -7.45
CA PRO A 39 -1.05 15.36 -8.89
C PRO A 39 0.29 15.12 -9.61
N LYS A 40 1.42 15.47 -8.99
CA LYS A 40 2.78 15.33 -9.54
C LYS A 40 3.57 14.18 -8.93
N ALA A 41 2.93 13.30 -8.15
CA ALA A 41 3.58 12.18 -7.49
C ALA A 41 4.43 11.35 -8.48
N PRO A 42 5.72 11.08 -8.19
CA PRO A 42 6.66 10.43 -9.12
C PRO A 42 6.17 9.13 -9.77
N ALA A 43 5.44 8.29 -9.03
CA ALA A 43 4.93 7.02 -9.54
C ALA A 43 3.95 7.20 -10.70
N LYS A 44 3.20 8.32 -10.75
CA LYS A 44 2.22 8.61 -11.82
C LYS A 44 2.85 8.65 -13.21
N GLN A 45 4.16 8.87 -13.30
CA GLN A 45 4.91 8.93 -14.56
C GLN A 45 5.12 7.56 -15.21
N VAL A 46 4.98 6.47 -14.45
CA VAL A 46 5.38 5.11 -14.87
C VAL A 46 4.28 4.07 -14.65
N THR A 47 3.08 4.49 -14.23
CA THR A 47 1.92 3.63 -13.98
C THR A 47 0.93 3.70 -15.14
N ALA A 48 0.17 2.62 -15.37
CA ALA A 48 -0.83 2.57 -16.42
C ALA A 48 -2.06 3.44 -16.11
N ALA A 49 -2.36 3.66 -14.83
CA ALA A 49 -3.42 4.53 -14.35
C ALA A 49 -3.00 5.26 -13.06
N ALA A 50 -3.65 6.39 -12.78
CA ALA A 50 -3.41 7.16 -11.57
C ALA A 50 -4.72 7.79 -11.07
N THR A 51 -4.96 7.70 -9.76
CA THR A 51 -6.01 8.44 -9.06
C THR A 51 -5.38 9.55 -8.25
N THR A 52 -5.92 10.76 -8.38
CA THR A 52 -5.52 11.93 -7.57
C THR A 52 -6.66 12.30 -6.64
N ALA A 53 -6.60 11.83 -5.39
CA ALA A 53 -7.59 12.08 -4.36
C ALA A 53 -6.94 11.94 -2.97
N THR A 54 -7.60 12.45 -1.94
CA THR A 54 -7.14 12.27 -0.55
C THR A 54 -7.42 10.84 -0.08
N TYR A 55 -6.67 10.36 0.91
CA TYR A 55 -6.90 9.04 1.50
C TYR A 55 -8.20 8.94 2.32
N GLN A 56 -8.93 10.04 2.48
CA GLN A 56 -10.23 10.11 3.13
C GLN A 56 -11.40 10.12 2.12
N ASP A 57 -11.10 10.17 0.82
CA ASP A 57 -12.10 10.08 -0.23
C ASP A 57 -12.50 8.62 -0.44
N GLU A 58 -13.49 8.17 0.33
CA GLU A 58 -14.00 6.79 0.29
C GLU A 58 -14.54 6.41 -1.10
N ALA A 59 -15.14 7.35 -1.81
CA ALA A 59 -15.66 7.11 -3.15
C ALA A 59 -14.52 6.88 -4.15
N ALA A 60 -13.45 7.67 -4.07
CA ALA A 60 -12.26 7.47 -4.89
C ALA A 60 -11.53 6.16 -4.53
N LEU A 61 -11.47 5.80 -3.24
CA LEU A 61 -10.90 4.53 -2.78
C LEU A 61 -11.71 3.33 -3.27
N ALA A 62 -13.05 3.40 -3.22
CA ALA A 62 -13.92 2.35 -3.76
C ALA A 62 -13.76 2.19 -5.27
N ALA A 63 -13.71 3.30 -6.02
CA ALA A 63 -13.46 3.28 -7.46
C ALA A 63 -12.06 2.71 -7.79
N PHE A 64 -11.06 3.05 -6.98
CA PHE A 64 -9.71 2.50 -7.10
C PHE A 64 -9.67 1.00 -6.83
N ALA A 65 -10.32 0.53 -5.75
CA ALA A 65 -10.40 -0.89 -5.43
C ALA A 65 -11.06 -1.71 -6.55
N ALA A 66 -12.11 -1.17 -7.18
CA ALA A 66 -12.78 -1.82 -8.30
C ALA A 66 -11.93 -1.91 -9.58
N ALA A 67 -10.83 -1.14 -9.68
CA ALA A 67 -9.97 -1.08 -10.86
C ALA A 67 -8.70 -1.94 -10.73
N VAL A 68 -8.46 -2.58 -9.58
CA VAL A 68 -7.22 -3.31 -9.28
C VAL A 68 -7.48 -4.71 -8.75
N ASP A 69 -6.54 -5.63 -8.95
CA ASP A 69 -6.68 -7.04 -8.54
C ASP A 69 -6.07 -7.30 -7.15
N VAL A 70 -5.14 -6.45 -6.73
CA VAL A 70 -4.46 -6.48 -5.43
C VAL A 70 -4.01 -5.06 -5.09
N VAL A 71 -3.88 -4.76 -3.79
CA VAL A 71 -3.32 -3.49 -3.32
C VAL A 71 -2.08 -3.73 -2.47
N THR A 72 -1.07 -2.89 -2.66
CA THR A 72 0.07 -2.69 -1.75
C THR A 72 0.17 -1.21 -1.37
N TYR A 73 0.96 -0.88 -0.36
CA TYR A 73 1.33 0.49 0.02
C TYR A 73 2.84 0.67 -0.06
N GLU A 74 3.31 1.89 -0.38
CA GLU A 74 4.76 2.12 -0.55
C GLU A 74 5.51 2.34 0.78
N PHE A 75 4.84 2.83 1.82
CA PHE A 75 5.44 3.23 3.09
C PHE A 75 4.43 3.23 4.25
N GLU A 76 4.94 3.32 5.47
CA GLU A 76 4.18 3.14 6.70
C GLU A 76 3.28 4.32 7.08
N ASN A 77 3.44 5.52 6.50
CA ASN A 77 2.58 6.66 6.83
C ASN A 77 1.34 6.79 5.94
N VAL A 78 1.05 5.81 5.08
CA VAL A 78 -0.27 5.69 4.47
C VAL A 78 -1.29 5.45 5.60
N PRO A 79 -2.45 6.15 5.64
CA PRO A 79 -3.43 5.92 6.70
C PRO A 79 -3.93 4.47 6.73
N ALA A 80 -3.86 3.81 7.88
CA ALA A 80 -4.33 2.44 8.05
C ALA A 80 -5.82 2.28 7.70
N GLU A 81 -6.62 3.34 7.92
CA GLU A 81 -8.04 3.37 7.55
C GLU A 81 -8.27 3.18 6.05
N ALA A 82 -7.47 3.84 5.21
CA ALA A 82 -7.58 3.68 3.76
C ALA A 82 -7.27 2.23 3.34
N ALA A 83 -6.23 1.63 3.94
CA ALA A 83 -5.92 0.22 3.70
C ALA A 83 -7.04 -0.70 4.22
N ARG A 84 -7.70 -0.37 5.33
CA ARG A 84 -8.82 -1.13 5.89
C ARG A 84 -10.03 -1.10 4.96
N LEU A 85 -10.43 0.07 4.48
CA LEU A 85 -11.52 0.22 3.53
C LEU A 85 -11.27 -0.57 2.24
N LEU A 86 -10.04 -0.50 1.69
CA LEU A 86 -9.69 -1.28 0.50
C LEU A 86 -9.74 -2.79 0.76
N ALA A 87 -9.30 -3.24 1.94
CA ALA A 87 -9.30 -4.65 2.31
C ALA A 87 -10.71 -5.27 2.39
N GLU A 88 -11.77 -4.47 2.45
CA GLU A 88 -13.16 -4.94 2.39
C GLU A 88 -13.53 -5.48 0.99
N THR A 89 -12.83 -5.03 -0.06
CA THR A 89 -13.21 -5.30 -1.46
C THR A 89 -12.10 -5.96 -2.28
N VAL A 90 -10.84 -5.64 -2.01
CA VAL A 90 -9.68 -6.17 -2.75
C VAL A 90 -8.58 -6.63 -1.80
N PRO A 91 -7.84 -7.72 -2.09
CA PRO A 91 -6.76 -8.16 -1.22
C PRO A 91 -5.68 -7.09 -1.03
N VAL A 92 -5.44 -6.67 0.21
CA VAL A 92 -4.33 -5.76 0.58
C VAL A 92 -3.15 -6.59 1.11
N ARG A 93 -1.96 -6.37 0.56
CA ARG A 93 -0.72 -7.09 0.88
C ARG A 93 0.47 -6.12 0.95
N PRO A 94 1.25 -6.10 2.05
CA PRO A 94 0.97 -6.77 3.32
C PRO A 94 -0.37 -6.31 3.92
N GLY A 95 -0.98 -7.13 4.79
CA GLY A 95 -2.30 -6.81 5.35
C GLY A 95 -2.30 -5.56 6.26
N VAL A 96 -3.49 -5.09 6.62
CA VAL A 96 -3.70 -3.87 7.44
C VAL A 96 -2.95 -3.92 8.76
N ARG A 97 -2.93 -5.08 9.44
CA ARG A 97 -2.23 -5.27 10.72
C ARG A 97 -0.74 -4.93 10.65
N ALA A 98 -0.07 -5.20 9.53
CA ALA A 98 1.35 -4.87 9.39
C ALA A 98 1.58 -3.35 9.43
N LEU A 99 0.68 -2.58 8.81
CA LEU A 99 0.71 -1.13 8.81
C LEU A 99 0.39 -0.57 10.20
N GLU A 100 -0.65 -1.09 10.86
CA GLU A 100 -1.04 -0.68 12.23
C GLU A 100 0.08 -0.93 13.25
N VAL A 101 0.77 -2.08 13.16
CA VAL A 101 1.90 -2.39 14.04
C VAL A 101 3.08 -1.47 13.76
N ALA A 102 3.41 -1.21 12.49
CA ALA A 102 4.54 -0.36 12.11
C ALA A 102 4.34 1.13 12.46
N GLN A 103 3.09 1.58 12.62
CA GLN A 103 2.76 2.98 12.94
C GLN A 103 2.92 3.33 14.42
N ASP A 104 2.99 2.34 15.32
CA ASP A 104 3.14 2.55 16.77
C ASP A 104 4.41 1.84 17.28
N ARG A 105 5.37 2.63 17.78
CA ARG A 105 6.68 2.10 18.22
C ARG A 105 6.58 1.13 19.40
N LEU A 106 5.60 1.30 20.29
CA LEU A 106 5.41 0.42 21.43
C LEU A 106 4.84 -0.92 20.95
N ASN A 107 3.82 -0.88 20.10
CA ASN A 107 3.24 -2.07 19.47
C ASN A 107 4.24 -2.80 18.58
N GLU A 108 5.04 -2.08 17.81
CA GLU A 108 6.13 -2.63 16.99
C GLU A 108 7.12 -3.40 17.85
N LYS A 109 7.60 -2.80 18.96
CA LYS A 109 8.55 -3.45 19.86
C LYS A 109 7.96 -4.66 20.57
N ASN A 110 6.71 -4.55 21.03
CA ASN A 110 5.98 -5.67 21.63
C ASN A 110 5.85 -6.82 20.61
N PHE A 111 5.42 -6.52 19.39
CA PHE A 111 5.26 -7.50 18.32
C PHE A 111 6.58 -8.22 17.99
N VAL A 112 7.69 -7.48 17.87
CA VAL A 112 9.01 -8.07 17.61
C VAL A 112 9.44 -9.00 18.74
N ASN A 113 9.23 -8.61 20.01
CA ASN A 113 9.56 -9.44 21.16
C ASN A 113 8.69 -10.71 21.24
N GLU A 114 7.38 -10.58 21.00
CA GLU A 114 6.44 -11.72 20.95
C GLU A 114 6.80 -12.71 19.84
N ALA A 115 7.33 -12.22 18.71
CA ALA A 115 7.83 -13.04 17.61
C ALA A 115 9.21 -13.69 17.87
N GLY A 116 9.80 -13.46 19.06
CA GLY A 116 11.10 -14.02 19.45
C GLY A 116 12.31 -13.16 19.07
N GLY A 117 12.10 -11.94 18.57
CA GLY A 117 13.15 -10.95 18.38
C GLY A 117 13.60 -10.33 19.71
N ALA A 118 14.81 -9.79 19.76
CA ALA A 118 15.34 -9.09 20.92
C ALA A 118 15.48 -7.59 20.63
N THR A 119 14.50 -6.80 21.07
CA THR A 119 14.57 -5.33 20.96
C THR A 119 15.43 -4.71 22.06
N ALA A 120 15.96 -3.51 21.82
CA ALA A 120 16.55 -2.70 22.89
C ALA A 120 15.49 -2.39 23.97
N PRO A 121 15.86 -2.32 25.27
CA PRO A 121 14.92 -2.06 26.36
C PRO A 121 14.06 -0.81 26.14
N PHE A 122 12.78 -0.89 26.53
CA PHE A 122 11.80 0.18 26.35
C PHE A 122 10.76 0.19 27.48
N GLN A 123 10.03 1.30 27.60
CA GLN A 123 8.93 1.48 28.53
C GLN A 123 7.81 2.27 27.81
N ALA A 124 6.56 2.07 28.25
CA ALA A 124 5.39 2.82 27.79
C ALA A 124 5.37 4.24 28.35
#